data_AF-A0A835G149-F1
#
_entry.id   AF-A0A835G149-F1
#
_cell.length_a   1.000
_cell.length_b   1.000
_cell.length_c   1.000
_cell.angle_alpha   90.00
_cell.angle_beta   90.00
_cell.angle_gamma   90.00
#
_symmetry.space_group_name_H-M   'P 1'
#
loop_
_entity.id
_entity.type
_entity.pdbx_description
1 polymer ?
#
loop_
_entity_poly.entity_id
_entity_poly.type
_entity_poly.pdbx_seq_one_letter_code
_entity_poly.pdbx_strand_id
1 'polypeptide(L)'
;MQEHIADPMSYGIYVVDRRYISLEGSVQQLAQYMFDFTKLTRRQRIIQRNRTERLSDLLDWRNLGIYYRQARAEALKIVYPDYVDHMDQELGKRFNYPRPISEPPSPTHS
;
A
#
# COMPACT_ATOMS: atom_id res chain seq x y z
N MET A 1 4.85 -0.97 2.94
CA MET A 1 3.43 -1.18 2.54
C MET A 1 2.55 -1.41 3.77
N GLN A 2 2.90 -2.35 4.66
CA GLN A 2 2.25 -2.54 5.97
C GLN A 2 2.37 -1.29 6.89
N GLU A 3 3.44 -0.51 6.73
CA GLU A 3 3.66 0.76 7.45
C GLU A 3 2.84 1.95 6.91
N HIS A 4 2.28 1.85 5.69
CA HIS A 4 1.54 2.94 5.02
C HIS A 4 0.05 2.65 4.86
N ILE A 5 -0.36 1.39 5.03
CA ILE A 5 -1.74 0.92 4.91
C ILE A 5 -2.09 0.20 6.21
N ALA A 6 -3.00 0.77 7.00
CA ALA A 6 -3.37 0.22 8.31
C ALA A 6 -4.04 -1.16 8.24
N ASP A 7 -4.67 -1.50 7.11
CA ASP A 7 -5.32 -2.80 6.86
C ASP A 7 -5.19 -3.21 5.38
N PRO A 8 -4.05 -3.81 4.96
CA PRO A 8 -3.78 -4.15 3.56
C PRO A 8 -4.84 -5.08 2.95
N MET A 9 -5.37 -6.02 3.74
CA MET A 9 -6.38 -6.98 3.28
C MET A 9 -7.71 -6.29 2.93
N SER A 10 -8.09 -5.23 3.66
CA SER A 10 -9.28 -4.43 3.34
C SER A 10 -9.19 -3.70 1.98
N TYR A 11 -7.96 -3.50 1.50
CA TYR A 11 -7.61 -2.95 0.19
C TYR A 11 -7.29 -4.03 -0.87
N GLY A 12 -7.48 -5.31 -0.55
CA GLY A 12 -7.21 -6.42 -1.48
C GLY A 12 -5.72 -6.75 -1.63
N ILE A 13 -4.86 -6.27 -0.74
CA ILE A 13 -3.44 -6.61 -0.70
C ILE A 13 -3.22 -7.72 0.34
N TYR A 14 -2.84 -8.90 -0.13
CA TYR A 14 -2.58 -10.07 0.70
C TYR A 14 -1.07 -10.33 0.73
N VAL A 15 -0.47 -10.32 1.91
CA VAL A 15 0.96 -10.58 2.10
C VAL A 15 1.12 -11.89 2.85
N VAL A 16 1.64 -12.91 2.16
CA VAL A 16 1.97 -14.21 2.76
C VAL A 16 3.28 -14.07 3.53
N ASP A 17 3.30 -14.56 4.77
CA ASP A 17 4.54 -14.63 5.53
C ASP A 17 5.38 -15.79 4.99
N ARG A 18 6.56 -15.44 4.49
CA ARG A 18 7.58 -16.40 4.03
C ARG A 18 8.88 -16.27 4.82
N ARG A 19 8.92 -15.40 5.83
CA ARG A 19 10.12 -15.05 6.58
C ARG A 19 10.16 -15.71 7.96
N TYR A 20 9.02 -15.79 8.64
CA TYR A 20 8.96 -16.22 10.05
C TYR A 20 8.17 -17.50 10.28
N ILE A 21 7.67 -18.13 9.22
CA ILE A 21 6.93 -19.40 9.29
C ILE A 21 7.54 -20.48 8.40
N SER A 22 7.21 -21.74 8.68
CA SER A 22 7.65 -22.87 7.88
C SER A 22 7.05 -22.83 6.47
N LEU A 23 7.65 -23.58 5.55
CA LEU A 23 7.15 -23.73 4.18
C LEU A 23 5.67 -24.15 4.16
N GLU A 24 5.33 -25.18 4.95
CA GLU A 24 3.95 -25.67 5.07
C GLU A 24 3.01 -24.59 5.60
N GLY A 25 3.47 -23.80 6.59
CA GLY A 25 2.72 -22.66 7.10
C GLY A 25 2.41 -21.63 6.02
N SER A 26 3.38 -21.29 5.17
CA SER A 26 3.17 -20.36 4.05
C SER A 26 2.20 -20.91 3.01
N VAL A 27 2.29 -22.21 2.70
CA VAL A 27 1.37 -22.87 1.75
C VAL A 27 -0.06 -22.84 2.29
N GLN A 28 -0.26 -23.20 3.56
CA GLN A 28 -1.56 -23.19 4.20
C GLN A 28 -2.14 -21.77 4.26
N GLN A 29 -1.32 -20.76 4.57
CA GLN A 29 -1.75 -19.36 4.60
C GLN A 29 -2.22 -18.89 3.21
N LEU A 30 -1.44 -19.19 2.16
CA LEU A 30 -1.82 -18.85 0.78
C LEU A 30 -3.13 -19.54 0.38
N ALA A 31 -3.25 -20.84 0.64
CA ALA A 31 -4.46 -21.61 0.35
C ALA A 31 -5.68 -21.01 1.06
N GLN A 32 -5.53 -20.58 2.31
CA GLN A 32 -6.58 -19.93 3.07
C GLN A 32 -7.02 -18.60 2.44
N TYR A 33 -6.09 -17.74 2.02
CA TYR A 33 -6.44 -16.47 1.35
C TYR A 33 -7.18 -16.70 0.02
N MET A 34 -6.74 -17.67 -0.77
CA MET A 34 -7.42 -18.03 -2.02
C MET A 34 -8.82 -18.57 -1.73
N PHE A 35 -8.97 -19.46 -0.75
CA PHE A 35 -10.25 -20.02 -0.36
C PHE A 35 -11.23 -18.94 0.10
N ASP A 36 -10.80 -18.03 0.99
CA ASP A 36 -11.67 -16.96 1.48
C ASP A 36 -12.06 -15.97 0.37
N PHE A 37 -11.19 -15.73 -0.61
CA PHE A 37 -11.55 -14.92 -1.78
C PHE A 37 -12.68 -15.56 -2.59
N THR A 38 -12.70 -16.90 -2.73
CA THR A 38 -13.77 -17.59 -3.49
C THR A 38 -15.14 -17.42 -2.83
N LYS A 39 -15.19 -17.21 -1.51
CA LYS A 39 -16.43 -16.99 -0.75
C LYS A 39 -17.00 -15.58 -0.89
N LEU A 40 -16.27 -14.64 -1.49
CA LEU A 40 -16.75 -13.28 -1.68
C LEU A 40 -17.91 -13.23 -2.68
N THR A 41 -18.92 -12.43 -2.38
CA THR A 41 -19.99 -12.09 -3.35
C THR A 41 -19.45 -11.20 -4.47
N ARG A 42 -20.18 -11.13 -5.60
CA ARG A 42 -19.86 -10.18 -6.69
C ARG A 42 -19.70 -8.75 -6.18
N ARG A 43 -20.58 -8.31 -5.26
CA ARG A 43 -20.56 -6.97 -4.67
C ARG A 43 -19.29 -6.73 -3.86
N GLN A 44 -18.90 -7.66 -3.00
CA GLN A 44 -17.67 -7.56 -2.21
C GLN A 44 -16.42 -7.51 -3.11
N ARG A 45 -16.37 -8.30 -4.19
CA ARG A 45 -15.26 -8.25 -5.16
C ARG A 45 -15.16 -6.90 -5.89
N ILE A 46 -16.30 -6.29 -6.24
CA ILE A 46 -16.30 -4.93 -6.85
C ILE A 46 -15.76 -3.89 -5.86
N ILE A 47 -16.25 -3.91 -4.61
CA ILE A 47 -15.80 -2.98 -3.56
C ILE A 47 -14.30 -3.14 -3.31
N GLN A 48 -13.82 -4.38 -3.17
CA GLN A 48 -12.40 -4.65 -2.97
C GLN A 48 -11.57 -4.11 -4.14
N ARG A 49 -11.98 -4.34 -5.40
CA ARG A 49 -11.28 -3.81 -6.58
C ARG A 49 -11.21 -2.29 -6.60
N ASN A 50 -12.32 -1.61 -6.31
CA ASN A 50 -12.35 -0.14 -6.23
C ASN A 50 -11.41 0.38 -5.11
N ARG A 51 -11.31 -0.34 -4.00
CA ARG A 51 -10.35 -0.01 -2.94
C ARG A 51 -8.92 -0.23 -3.39
N THR A 52 -8.62 -1.36 -4.04
CA THR A 52 -7.28 -1.65 -4.58
C THR A 52 -6.84 -0.59 -5.59
N GLU A 53 -7.75 -0.14 -6.45
CA GLU A 53 -7.46 0.88 -7.46
C GLU A 53 -7.00 2.22 -6.85
N ARG A 54 -7.55 2.62 -5.69
CA ARG A 54 -7.11 3.82 -4.94
C ARG A 54 -5.66 3.76 -4.45
N LEU A 55 -5.06 2.58 -4.42
CA LEU A 55 -3.65 2.43 -4.06
C LEU A 55 -2.70 2.67 -5.25
N SER A 56 -3.22 2.79 -6.47
CA SER A 56 -2.40 3.02 -7.67
C SER A 56 -1.58 4.31 -7.56
N ASP A 57 -2.19 5.38 -7.03
CA ASP A 57 -1.51 6.65 -6.78
C ASP A 57 -0.26 6.47 -5.90
N LEU A 58 -0.31 5.63 -4.86
CA LEU A 58 0.83 5.38 -3.97
C LEU A 58 2.06 4.87 -4.74
N LEU A 59 1.84 4.14 -5.84
CA LEU A 59 2.88 3.52 -6.65
C LEU A 59 3.31 4.41 -7.83
N ASP A 60 2.76 5.62 -7.97
CA ASP A 60 3.12 6.57 -9.01
C ASP A 60 4.50 7.22 -8.74
N TRP A 61 5.23 7.55 -9.80
CA TRP A 61 6.54 8.20 -9.71
C TRP A 61 6.51 9.58 -9.05
N ARG A 62 5.37 10.29 -9.11
CA ARG A 62 5.18 11.54 -8.37
C ARG A 62 5.35 11.32 -6.87
N ASN A 63 4.99 10.13 -6.38
CA ASN A 63 5.09 9.75 -4.98
C ASN A 63 6.39 9.00 -4.69
N LEU A 64 6.83 8.06 -5.53
CA LEU A 64 8.06 7.28 -5.31
C LEU A 64 9.36 8.03 -5.65
N GLY A 65 9.30 9.08 -6.48
CA GLY A 65 10.46 9.87 -6.88
C GLY A 65 11.12 10.66 -5.74
N ILE A 66 10.42 10.84 -4.61
CA ILE A 66 10.97 11.36 -3.35
C ILE A 66 12.25 10.66 -2.94
N TYR A 67 12.25 9.32 -2.96
CA TYR A 67 13.35 8.52 -2.44
C TYR A 67 14.63 8.69 -3.27
N TYR A 68 14.48 8.93 -4.58
CA TYR A 68 15.61 9.26 -5.47
C TYR A 68 16.17 10.67 -5.24
N ARG A 69 15.32 11.62 -4.83
CA ARG A 69 15.80 12.97 -4.45
C ARG A 69 16.53 12.92 -3.12
N GLN A 70 15.97 12.23 -2.13
CA GLN A 70 16.59 12.02 -0.82
C GLN A 70 17.96 11.34 -0.94
N ALA A 71 18.06 10.23 -1.68
CA ALA A 71 19.33 9.54 -1.86
C ALA A 71 20.41 10.41 -2.54
N ARG A 72 20.02 11.28 -3.48
CA ARG A 72 20.96 12.22 -4.13
C ARG A 72 21.39 13.34 -3.19
N ALA A 73 20.45 13.88 -2.41
CA ALA A 73 20.75 14.90 -1.41
C ALA A 73 21.69 14.34 -0.33
N GLU A 74 21.46 13.10 0.13
CA GLU A 74 22.35 12.41 1.07
C GLU A 74 23.75 12.21 0.50
N ALA A 75 23.86 11.74 -0.76
CA ALA A 75 25.16 11.61 -1.42
C ALA A 75 25.90 12.94 -1.54
N LEU A 76 25.20 14.04 -1.85
CA LEU A 76 25.79 15.38 -1.91
C LEU A 76 26.23 15.88 -0.53
N LYS A 77 25.43 15.67 0.51
CA LYS A 77 25.80 16.02 1.90
C LYS A 77 27.08 15.29 2.36
N ILE A 78 27.27 14.04 1.92
CA ILE A 78 28.48 13.26 2.23
C ILE A 78 29.72 13.86 1.55
N VAL A 79 29.60 14.26 0.29
CA VAL A 79 30.73 14.79 -0.51
C VAL A 79 31.01 16.26 -0.23
N TYR A 80 29.96 17.04 0.02
CA TYR A 80 29.99 18.48 0.26
C TYR A 80 29.24 18.80 1.56
N PRO A 81 29.95 18.87 2.70
CA PRO A 81 29.33 19.08 4.02
C PRO A 81 28.51 20.38 4.14
N ASP A 82 28.86 21.40 3.35
CA ASP A 82 28.16 22.70 3.33
C ASP A 82 26.94 22.72 2.39
N TYR A 83 26.60 21.59 1.75
CA TYR A 83 25.44 21.49 0.87
C TYR A 83 24.15 21.57 1.67
N VAL A 84 23.33 22.59 1.37
CA VAL A 84 22.00 22.76 1.94
C VAL A 84 20.96 22.34 0.90
N ASP A 85 20.18 21.31 1.22
CA ASP A 85 19.05 20.90 0.39
C ASP A 85 17.81 21.73 0.75
N HIS A 86 17.41 22.61 -0.15
CA HIS A 86 16.20 23.44 -0.01
C HIS A 86 14.93 22.72 -0.49
N MET A 87 15.02 21.50 -1.04
CA MET A 87 13.86 20.76 -1.53
C MET A 87 13.12 19.97 -0.45
N ASP A 88 13.73 19.71 0.71
CA ASP A 88 13.17 18.84 1.77
C ASP A 88 11.82 19.33 2.34
N GLN A 89 11.51 20.63 2.26
CA GLN A 89 10.33 21.22 2.91
C GLN A 89 8.98 20.79 2.32
N GLU A 90 8.89 20.38 1.06
CA GLU A 90 7.61 19.95 0.46
C GLU A 90 7.30 18.45 0.60
N LEU A 91 8.27 17.65 1.04
CA LEU A 91 8.26 16.18 0.86
C LEU A 91 7.73 15.38 2.07
N GLY A 92 7.42 16.05 3.19
CA GLY A 92 7.02 15.41 4.45
C GLY A 92 5.59 14.85 4.51
N LYS A 93 4.84 14.75 3.40
CA LYS A 93 3.50 14.15 3.41
C LYS A 93 3.63 12.63 3.50
N ARG A 94 3.60 12.09 4.72
CA ARG A 94 3.42 10.65 4.95
C ARG A 94 2.09 10.22 4.33
N PHE A 95 2.14 9.36 3.32
CA PHE A 95 0.96 8.68 2.81
C PHE A 95 0.43 7.77 3.90
N ASN A 96 -0.73 8.13 4.46
CA ASN A 96 -1.42 7.33 5.45
C ASN A 96 -2.80 7.02 4.87
N TYR A 97 -3.03 5.77 4.46
CA TYR A 97 -4.32 5.31 3.99
C TYR A 97 -5.06 4.69 5.18
N PRO A 98 -5.99 5.42 5.83
CA PRO A 98 -6.79 4.88 6.91
C PRO A 98 -7.73 3.81 6.37
N ARG A 99 -8.28 2.97 7.25
CA ARG A 99 -9.24 1.93 6.85
C ARG A 99 -10.37 2.56 6.00
N PRO A 100 -10.70 2.00 4.83
CA PRO A 100 -11.65 2.64 3.93
C PRO A 100 -13.03 2.64 4.59
N ILE A 101 -13.61 3.83 4.76
CA ILE A 101 -15.00 4.00 5.23
C ILE A 101 -15.89 3.16 4.31
N SER A 102 -16.75 2.34 4.90
CA SER A 102 -17.74 1.55 4.16
C SER A 102 -18.53 2.49 3.26
N GLU A 103 -18.38 2.35 1.94
CA GLU A 103 -19.21 3.11 1.00
C GLU A 103 -20.68 2.78 1.29
N PRO A 104 -21.56 3.80 1.34
CA PRO A 104 -22.99 3.56 1.44
C PRO A 104 -23.43 2.68 0.27
N PRO A 105 -24.46 1.86 0.46
CA PRO A 105 -24.89 0.96 -0.59
C PRO A 105 -25.24 1.75 -1.85
N SER A 106 -24.77 1.30 -3.02
CA SER A 106 -25.22 1.84 -4.30
C SER A 106 -26.75 1.83 -4.32
N PRO A 107 -27.40 2.92 -4.78
CA PRO A 107 -28.85 3.02 -4.79
C PRO A 107 -29.43 1.80 -5.52
N THR A 108 -30.31 1.08 -4.84
CA THR A 108 -31.13 0.05 -5.48
C THR A 108 -32.04 0.76 -6.46
N HIS A 109 -31.83 0.55 -7.75
CA HIS A 109 -32.89 0.79 -8.74
C HIS A 109 -33.96 -0.27 -8.47
N SER A 110 -35.05 0.17 -7.84
CA SER A 110 -36.36 -0.49 -7.89
C SER A 110 -36.98 -0.32 -9.27
#